data_AF-A0A662HFZ2-F1
#
_entry.id   AF-A0A662HFZ2-F1
#
_cell.length_a   1.000
_cell.length_b   1.000
_cell.length_c   1.000
_cell.angle_alpha   90.00
_cell.angle_beta   90.00
_cell.angle_gamma   90.00
#
_symmetry.space_group_name_H-M   'P 1'
#
loop_
_entity.id
_entity.type
_entity.pdbx_description
1 polymer ?
#
loop_
_entity_poly.entity_id
_entity_poly.type
_entity_poly.pdbx_seq_one_letter_code
_entity_poly.pdbx_strand_id
1 'polypeptide(L)'
;MHEKARDFFMNVFPKLKVYMSMHQLVEIYHVLAFRGAKVPRSYAKSIVKAIMEDGNIIKVAVTLDHIEEAVRESVESGIHV
;
A
#
# COMPACT_ATOMS: atom_id res chain seq x y z
N MET A 1 -11.58 12.66 11.07
CA MET A 1 -11.48 11.31 10.47
C MET A 1 -11.79 11.44 8.98
N HIS A 2 -11.05 10.81 8.07
CA HIS A 2 -11.26 10.98 6.62
C HIS A 2 -12.53 10.24 6.13
N GLU A 3 -13.68 10.92 6.14
CA GLU A 3 -15.00 10.34 5.81
C GLU A 3 -15.04 9.66 4.44
N LYS A 4 -14.49 10.32 3.41
CA LYS A 4 -14.40 9.73 2.06
C LYS A 4 -13.65 8.40 2.03
N ALA A 5 -12.56 8.29 2.80
CA ALA A 5 -11.79 7.05 2.87
C ALA A 5 -12.58 5.96 3.58
N ARG A 6 -13.23 6.30 4.70
CA ARG A 6 -14.10 5.36 5.42
C ARG A 6 -15.21 4.83 4.51
N ASP A 7 -15.90 5.71 3.80
CA ASP A 7 -17.03 5.33 2.94
C ASP A 7 -16.57 4.47 1.75
N PHE A 8 -15.40 4.74 1.20
CA PHE A 8 -14.78 3.89 0.20
C PHE A 8 -14.50 2.47 0.74
N PHE A 9 -13.86 2.35 1.90
CA PHE A 9 -13.53 1.05 2.49
C PHE A 9 -14.77 0.25 2.92
N MET A 10 -15.84 0.93 3.33
CA MET A 10 -17.09 0.26 3.73
C MET A 10 -17.94 -0.19 2.54
N ASN A 11 -18.03 0.62 1.48
CA ASN A 11 -19.05 0.42 0.44
C ASN A 11 -18.49 -0.03 -0.92
N VAL A 12 -17.23 0.31 -1.21
CA VAL A 12 -16.61 0.10 -2.53
C VAL A 12 -15.56 -1.01 -2.45
N PHE A 13 -14.60 -0.88 -1.52
CA PHE A 13 -13.48 -1.82 -1.37
C PHE A 13 -13.88 -3.29 -1.31
N PRO A 14 -14.95 -3.71 -0.58
CA PRO A 14 -15.30 -5.13 -0.48
C PRO A 14 -15.71 -5.79 -1.80
N LYS A 15 -15.98 -4.99 -2.84
CA LYS A 15 -16.37 -5.44 -4.18
C LYS A 15 -15.19 -5.44 -5.16
N LEU A 16 -14.02 -4.96 -4.74
CA LEU A 16 -12.86 -4.81 -5.59
C LEU A 16 -11.87 -5.95 -5.39
N LYS A 17 -11.23 -6.33 -6.48
CA LYS A 17 -9.97 -7.06 -6.44
C LYS A 17 -8.84 -6.04 -6.51
N VAL A 18 -8.09 -5.91 -5.44
CA VAL A 18 -7.07 -4.87 -5.29
C VAL A 18 -5.71 -5.44 -5.64
N TYR A 19 -4.97 -4.75 -6.49
CA TYR A 19 -3.60 -5.11 -6.83
C TYR A 19 -2.66 -4.18 -6.08
N MET A 20 -1.68 -4.76 -5.40
CA MET A 20 -0.73 -4.04 -4.58
C MET A 20 0.66 -4.62 -4.79
N SER A 21 1.66 -3.77 -4.98
CA SER A 21 3.04 -4.25 -5.06
C SER A 21 3.52 -4.70 -3.69
N MET A 22 4.39 -5.72 -3.64
CA MET A 22 4.99 -6.13 -2.37
C MET A 22 5.80 -5.00 -1.72
N HIS A 23 6.32 -4.05 -2.52
CA HIS A 23 7.00 -2.86 -2.01
C HIS A 23 6.04 -1.96 -1.20
N GLN A 24 4.80 -1.78 -1.65
CA GLN A 24 3.80 -0.98 -0.93
C GLN A 24 3.48 -1.56 0.46
N LEU A 25 3.50 -2.89 0.64
CA LEU A 25 3.33 -3.50 1.97
C LEU A 25 4.43 -3.08 2.95
N VAL A 26 5.67 -3.05 2.48
CA VAL A 26 6.83 -2.64 3.27
C VAL A 26 6.74 -1.16 3.62
N GLU A 27 6.36 -0.33 2.65
CA GLU A 27 6.18 1.11 2.88
C GLU A 27 5.03 1.41 3.86
N ILE A 28 3.91 0.69 3.78
CA ILE A 28 2.82 0.81 4.78
C ILE A 28 3.34 0.49 6.18
N TYR A 29 4.10 -0.61 6.35
CA TYR A 29 4.68 -0.93 7.65
C TYR A 29 5.63 0.17 8.13
N HIS A 30 6.52 0.62 7.26
CA HIS A 30 7.54 1.61 7.59
C HIS A 30 6.91 2.95 7.97
N VAL A 31 5.91 3.40 7.23
CA VAL A 31 5.14 4.62 7.51
C VAL A 31 4.35 4.51 8.80
N LEU A 32 3.76 3.37 9.12
CA LEU A 32 3.00 3.21 10.35
C LEU A 32 3.90 3.10 11.58
N ALA A 33 4.96 2.31 11.52
CA ALA A 33 5.78 1.94 12.67
C ALA A 33 6.94 2.91 12.96
N PHE A 34 7.47 3.61 11.95
CA PHE A 34 8.69 4.40 12.09
C PHE A 34 8.55 5.86 11.66
N ARG A 35 7.72 6.14 10.64
CA ARG A 35 7.43 7.51 10.19
C ARG A 35 6.01 7.94 10.62
N GLY A 36 5.62 9.17 10.32
CA GLY A 36 4.26 9.67 10.58
C GLY A 36 3.73 9.45 12.01
N ALA A 37 2.63 8.69 12.12
CA ALA A 37 1.87 8.47 13.35
C ALA A 37 2.59 7.60 14.41
N LYS A 38 3.60 6.82 14.00
CA LYS A 38 4.41 5.94 14.89
C LYS A 38 3.55 5.09 15.83
N VAL A 39 2.58 4.38 15.25
CA VAL A 39 1.72 3.48 16.02
C VAL A 39 2.55 2.33 16.61
N PRO A 40 2.08 1.66 17.69
CA PRO A 40 2.77 0.51 18.25
C PRO A 40 3.11 -0.53 17.17
N ARG A 41 4.34 -1.05 17.20
CA ARG A 41 4.84 -2.00 16.18
C ARG A 41 3.96 -3.24 16.06
N SER A 42 3.39 -3.71 17.17
CA SER A 42 2.43 -4.81 17.20
C SER A 42 1.19 -4.51 16.37
N TYR A 43 0.69 -3.27 16.43
CA TYR A 43 -0.47 -2.81 15.68
C TYR A 43 -0.16 -2.63 14.19
N ALA A 44 0.99 -2.01 13.86
CA ALA A 44 1.43 -1.92 12.45
C ALA A 44 1.59 -3.32 11.84
N LYS A 45 2.16 -4.27 12.60
CA LYS A 45 2.31 -5.67 12.18
C LYS A 45 0.96 -6.34 11.95
N SER A 46 -0.04 -6.13 12.81
CA SER A 46 -1.36 -6.72 12.61
C SER A 46 -2.05 -6.19 11.36
N ILE A 47 -1.90 -4.91 11.04
CA ILE A 47 -2.44 -4.32 9.80
C ILE A 47 -1.81 -4.98 8.57
N VAL A 48 -0.48 -5.03 8.51
CA VAL A 48 0.24 -5.61 7.37
C VAL A 48 -0.11 -7.09 7.21
N LYS A 49 -0.19 -7.83 8.32
CA LYS A 49 -0.59 -9.23 8.32
C LYS A 49 -2.00 -9.42 7.74
N ALA A 50 -2.96 -8.57 8.13
CA ALA A 50 -4.31 -8.62 7.57
C ALA A 50 -4.32 -8.42 6.04
N ILE A 51 -3.51 -7.48 5.52
CA ILE A 51 -3.39 -7.24 4.07
C ILE A 51 -2.74 -8.46 3.37
N MET A 52 -1.72 -9.07 4.00
CA MET A 52 -1.08 -10.26 3.47
C MET A 52 -2.04 -11.45 3.37
N GLU A 53 -2.91 -11.61 4.37
CA GLU A 53 -3.85 -12.73 4.47
C GLU A 53 -5.15 -12.50 3.67
N ASP A 54 -5.46 -11.25 3.28
CA ASP A 54 -6.63 -10.94 2.47
C ASP A 54 -6.51 -11.48 1.04
N GLY A 55 -7.45 -12.36 0.66
CA GLY A 55 -7.53 -12.98 -0.67
C GLY A 55 -8.05 -12.05 -1.77
N ASN A 56 -8.70 -10.94 -1.42
CA ASN A 56 -9.12 -9.92 -2.39
C ASN A 56 -7.97 -9.00 -2.80
N ILE A 57 -6.85 -9.06 -2.07
CA ILE A 57 -5.64 -8.28 -2.36
C ILE A 57 -4.61 -9.19 -3.02
N ILE A 58 -4.34 -8.92 -4.29
CA ILE A 58 -3.31 -9.59 -5.07
C ILE A 58 -1.98 -8.88 -4.85
N LYS A 59 -1.03 -9.63 -4.32
CA LYS A 59 0.34 -9.17 -4.06
C LYS A 59 1.15 -9.37 -5.32
N VAL A 60 1.63 -8.27 -5.91
CA VAL A 60 2.37 -8.24 -7.17
C VAL A 60 3.87 -8.10 -6.88
N ALA A 61 4.68 -8.99 -7.45
CA ALA A 61 6.13 -8.88 -7.36
C ALA A 61 6.66 -7.68 -8.15
N VAL A 62 7.67 -7.02 -7.60
CA VAL A 62 8.35 -5.92 -8.27
C VAL A 62 9.61 -6.47 -8.92
N THR A 63 9.72 -6.31 -10.24
CA THR A 63 10.89 -6.69 -11.03
C THR A 63 11.76 -5.45 -11.28
N LEU A 64 12.95 -5.64 -11.85
CA LEU A 64 13.80 -4.51 -12.25
C LEU A 64 13.12 -3.64 -13.31
N ASP A 65 12.46 -4.24 -14.30
CA ASP A 65 11.71 -3.53 -15.34
C ASP A 65 10.64 -2.59 -14.75
N HIS A 66 9.93 -3.03 -13.70
CA HIS A 66 8.96 -2.18 -13.00
C HIS A 66 9.62 -0.96 -12.34
N ILE A 67 10.85 -1.11 -11.84
CA ILE A 67 11.60 -0.01 -11.23
C ILE A 67 12.09 0.96 -12.30
N GLU A 68 12.67 0.44 -13.39
CA GLU A 68 13.15 1.27 -14.50
C GLU A 68 12.02 2.12 -15.08
N GLU A 69 10.85 1.52 -15.28
CA GLU A 69 9.68 2.23 -15.77
C GLU A 69 9.18 3.27 -14.77
N ALA A 70 9.06 2.93 -13.48
CA ALA A 70 8.64 3.89 -12.46
C ALA A 70 9.57 5.11 -12.36
N VAL A 71 10.89 4.90 -12.49
CA VAL A 71 11.87 5.99 -12.52
C VAL A 71 11.69 6.85 -13.76
N ARG A 72 11.52 6.23 -14.94
CA ARG A 72 11.29 6.95 -16.20
C ARG A 72 10.02 7.81 -16.13
N GLU A 73 8.89 7.22 -15.75
CA GLU A 73 7.61 7.92 -15.60
C GLU A 73 7.70 9.04 -14.54
N SER A 74 8.44 8.82 -13.46
CA SER A 74 8.61 9.85 -12.43
C SER A 74 9.37 11.07 -12.93
N VAL A 75 10.40 10.85 -13.76
CA VAL A 75 11.15 11.94 -14.41
C VAL A 75 10.27 12.69 -15.41
N GLU A 76 9.49 11.97 -16.23
CA GLU A 76 8.62 12.56 -17.26
C GLU A 76 7.44 13.34 -16.66
N SER A 77 6.81 12.80 -15.62
CA SER A 77 5.64 13.42 -14.97
C SER A 77 6.00 14.49 -13.93
N GLY A 78 7.26 14.54 -13.49
CA GLY A 78 7.71 15.40 -12.39
C GLY A 78 7.15 15.00 -11.02
N ILE A 79 6.52 13.83 -10.92
CA ILE A 79 5.99 13.27 -9.67
C ILE A 79 6.88 12.09 -9.33
N HIS A 80 7.57 12.15 -8.18
CA HIS A 80 8.24 10.95 -7.66
C HIS A 80 7.14 9.98 -7.19
N VAL A 81 7.09 8.78 -7.78
CA VAL A 81 6.32 7.65 -7.24
C VAL A 81 7.15 6.90 -6.23
#